data_AF-A0AAW9QM87-F1
#
_entry.id   AF-A0AAW9QM87-F1
#
_cell.length_a   1.000
_cell.length_b   1.000
_cell.length_c   1.000
_cell.angle_alpha   90.00
_cell.angle_beta   90.00
_cell.angle_gamma   90.00
#
_symmetry.space_group_name_H-M   'P 1'
#
loop_
_entity.id
_entity.type
_entity.pdbx_description
1 polymer ?
#
loop_
_entity_poly.entity_id
_entity_poly.type
_entity_poly.pdbx_seq_one_letter_code
_entity_poly.pdbx_strand_id
1 'polypeptide(L)' 'MPKKIRELKSLLKKAGFTEKPAKGSHGKWTHPKLAQSIIIAGKDGSDAKPYLERQVEEALKKLRNINSEENEP' A
#
# COMPACT_ATOMS: atom_id res chain seq x y z
N MET A 1 7.39 4.95 16.71
CA MET A 1 8.36 5.28 15.65
C MET A 1 7.62 5.28 14.32
N PRO A 2 7.92 6.20 13.40
CA PRO A 2 7.35 6.16 12.04
C PRO A 2 7.74 4.85 11.36
N LYS A 3 6.82 4.27 10.59
CA LYS A 3 7.13 3.04 9.84
C LYS A 3 8.16 3.34 8.76
N LYS A 4 9.02 2.38 8.45
CA LYS A 4 9.94 2.52 7.32
C LYS A 4 9.21 2.31 5.99
N ILE A 5 9.67 2.96 4.93
CA ILE A 5 9.14 2.78 3.57
C ILE A 5 9.16 1.30 3.15
N ARG A 6 10.22 0.55 3.51
CA ARG A 6 10.29 -0.90 3.28
C ARG A 6 9.15 -1.68 3.91
N GLU A 7 8.72 -1.28 5.11
CA GLU A 7 7.63 -1.94 5.83
C GLU A 7 6.31 -1.69 5.12
N LEU A 8 6.04 -0.47 4.68
CA LEU A 8 4.84 -0.14 3.90
C LEU A 8 4.78 -0.96 2.60
N LYS A 9 5.88 -1.03 1.85
CA LYS A 9 5.97 -1.86 0.64
C LYS A 9 5.72 -3.34 0.95
N SER A 10 6.30 -3.86 2.05
CA SER A 10 6.09 -5.25 2.44
C SER A 10 4.64 -5.53 2.83
N LEU A 11 3.95 -4.60 3.49
CA LEU A 11 2.54 -4.74 3.84
C LEU A 11 1.66 -4.79 2.58
N LEU A 12 1.87 -3.85 1.66
CA LEU A 12 1.16 -3.81 0.39
C LEU A 12 1.38 -5.07 -0.43
N LYS A 13 2.63 -5.55 -0.53
CA LYS A 13 2.95 -6.78 -1.25
C LYS A 13 2.27 -8.01 -0.63
N LYS A 14 2.25 -8.14 0.70
CA LYS A 14 1.55 -9.22 1.41
C LYS A 14 0.03 -9.18 1.17
N ALA A 15 -0.52 -7.99 1.02
CA ALA A 15 -1.92 -7.78 0.70
C ALA A 15 -2.25 -7.94 -0.79
N GLY A 16 -1.30 -8.37 -1.63
CA GLY A 16 -1.54 -8.62 -3.06
C GLY A 16 -1.47 -7.38 -3.94
N PHE A 17 -0.98 -6.24 -3.45
CA PHE A 17 -0.74 -5.08 -4.30
C PHE A 17 0.49 -5.32 -5.19
N THR A 18 0.41 -4.81 -6.41
CA THR A 18 1.49 -4.84 -7.40
C THR A 18 2.15 -3.47 -7.49
N GLU A 19 3.48 -3.44 -7.40
CA GLU A 19 4.28 -2.26 -7.65
C GLU A 19 4.49 -2.06 -9.15
N LYS A 20 4.21 -0.85 -9.64
CA LYS A 20 4.59 -0.35 -10.95
C LYS A 20 5.70 0.68 -10.74
N PRO A 21 6.94 0.42 -11.21
CA PRO A 21 8.02 1.37 -11.06
C PRO A 21 7.68 2.67 -11.80
N ALA A 22 7.94 3.79 -11.14
CA ALA A 22 7.83 5.12 -11.73
C ALA A 22 9.23 5.75 -11.80
N LYS A 23 9.31 6.98 -12.32
CA LYS A 23 10.59 7.68 -12.45
C LYS A 23 11.25 7.88 -11.07
N GLY A 24 12.52 7.48 -10.96
CA GLY A 24 13.34 7.65 -9.76
C GLY A 24 12.99 6.66 -8.65
N SER A 25 13.03 7.10 -7.39
CA SER A 25 12.68 6.30 -6.21
C SER A 25 11.18 6.30 -5.92
N HIS A 26 10.34 6.40 -6.95
CA HIS A 26 8.88 6.38 -6.84
C HIS A 26 8.34 5.05 -7.35
N GLY A 27 7.41 4.46 -6.59
CA GLY A 27 6.66 3.28 -6.98
C GLY A 27 5.17 3.53 -6.85
N LYS A 28 4.40 3.20 -7.90
CA LYS A 28 2.93 3.23 -7.86
C LYS A 28 2.42 1.84 -7.51
N TRP A 29 1.71 1.71 -6.40
CA TRP A 29 1.13 0.47 -5.92
C TRP A 29 -0.35 0.42 -6.26
N THR A 30 -0.78 -0.67 -6.88
CA THR A 30 -2.16 -0.88 -7.33
C THR A 30 -2.63 -2.28 -6.96
N HIS A 31 -3.92 -2.44 -6.66
CA HIS A 31 -4.53 -3.74 -6.37
C HIS A 31 -5.72 -3.96 -7.32
N PRO A 32 -5.92 -5.16 -7.90
CA PRO A 32 -7.01 -5.41 -8.86
C PRO A 32 -8.40 -5.15 -8.28
N LYS A 33 -8.60 -5.44 -6.99
CA LYS A 33 -9.88 -5.19 -6.28
C LYS A 33 -10.09 -3.75 -5.79
N LEU A 34 -9.10 -2.84 -5.97
CA LEU A 34 -9.21 -1.46 -5.51
C LEU A 34 -8.89 -0.48 -6.65
N ALA A 35 -9.81 0.44 -6.92
CA ALA A 35 -9.55 1.54 -7.86
C ALA A 35 -8.48 2.53 -7.36
N GLN A 36 -8.26 2.59 -6.03
CA GLN A 36 -7.29 3.48 -5.42
C GLN A 36 -5.86 2.98 -5.63
N SER A 37 -4.98 3.87 -6.10
CA SER A 37 -3.54 3.62 -6.19
C SER A 37 -2.77 4.42 -5.14
N ILE A 38 -1.69 3.83 -4.60
CA ILE A 38 -0.83 4.45 -3.60
C ILE A 38 0.51 4.78 -4.26
N ILE A 39 0.98 6.01 -4.09
CA ILE A 39 2.29 6.42 -4.60
C ILE A 39 3.25 6.49 -3.42
N ILE A 40 4.21 5.56 -3.38
CA ILE A 40 5.26 5.56 -2.38
C ILE A 40 6.51 6.17 -3.00
N ALA A 41 6.98 7.26 -2.39
CA ALA A 41 8.20 7.94 -2.77
C ALA A 41 9.26 7.75 -1.69
N GLY A 42 10.47 7.36 -2.09
CA GLY A 42 11.62 7.28 -1.20
C GLY A 42 12.35 5.95 -1.26
N LYS A 43 13.51 5.93 -0.62
CA LYS A 43 14.32 4.72 -0.45
C LYS A 43 13.76 3.89 0.70
N ASP A 44 14.02 2.59 0.66
CA ASP A 44 13.49 1.62 1.63
C ASP A 44 13.89 1.92 3.08
N GLY A 45 15.06 2.53 3.31
CA GLY A 45 15.54 2.93 4.64
C GLY A 45 14.98 4.25 5.18
N SER A 46 14.25 5.00 4.37
CA SER A 46 13.64 6.28 4.78
C SER A 46 12.41 6.04 5.65
N ASP A 47 12.15 6.97 6.56
CA ASP A 47 10.91 7.00 7.33
C ASP A 47 9.74 7.38 6.41
N ALA A 48 8.63 6.67 6.58
CA ALA A 48 7.40 7.00 5.90
C ALA A 48 6.83 8.30 6.45
N LYS A 49 6.25 9.10 5.55
CA LYS A 49 5.49 10.27 5.96
C LYS A 49 4.18 9.80 6.60
N PRO A 50 3.66 10.46 7.65
CA PRO A 50 2.44 10.04 8.33
C PRO A 50 1.22 9.87 7.41
N TYR A 51 1.12 10.68 6.34
CA TYR A 51 0.03 10.52 5.38
C TYR A 51 0.13 9.23 4.55
N LEU A 52 1.35 8.75 4.25
CA LEU A 52 1.56 7.50 3.52
C LEU A 52 1.13 6.31 4.38
N GLU A 53 1.45 6.34 5.67
CA GLU A 53 1.02 5.31 6.60
C GLU A 53 -0.50 5.21 6.64
N ARG A 54 -1.19 6.35 6.80
CA ARG A 54 -2.66 6.41 6.78
C ARG A 54 -3.24 5.90 5.46
N GLN A 55 -2.66 6.30 4.33
CA GLN A 55 -3.13 5.89 3.00
C GLN A 55 -3.00 4.38 2.79
N VAL A 56 -1.90 3.78 3.26
CA VAL A 56 -1.69 2.33 3.23
C VAL A 56 -2.70 1.62 4.14
N GLU A 57 -2.88 2.10 5.35
CA GLU A 57 -3.81 1.51 6.32
C GLU A 57 -5.26 1.54 5.82
N GLU A 58 -5.71 2.67 5.27
CA GLU A 58 -7.04 2.79 4.67
C GLU A 58 -7.25 1.82 3.51
N ALA A 59 -6.26 1.68 2.63
CA ALA A 59 -6.36 0.77 1.49
C ALA A 59 -6.41 -0.69 1.95
N LEU A 60 -5.60 -1.06 2.95
CA LEU A 60 -5.65 -2.41 3.54
C LEU A 60 -6.99 -2.68 4.23
N LYS A 61 -7.54 -1.68 4.94
CA LYS A 61 -8.87 -1.79 5.56
C LYS A 61 -9.96 -1.99 4.52
N LYS A 62 -9.96 -1.20 3.45
CA LYS A 62 -10.92 -1.36 2.33
C LYS A 62 -10.80 -2.73 1.68
N LEU A 63 -9.57 -3.20 1.44
CA LEU A 63 -9.33 -4.52 0.87
C LEU A 63 -9.87 -5.63 1.79
N ARG A 64 -9.67 -5.50 3.10
CA ARG A 64 -10.20 -6.45 4.08
C ARG A 64 -11.73 -6.50 4.04
N ASN A 65 -12.39 -5.34 3.95
CA ASN A 65 -13.85 -5.27 3.86
C ASN A 65 -14.38 -5.95 2.59
N ILE A 66 -13.76 -5.69 1.44
CA ILE A 66 -14.13 -6.35 0.16
C ILE A 66 -13.97 -7.87 0.27
N ASN A 67 -12.86 -8.34 0.84
CA ASN A 67 -12.63 -9.78 1.03
C ASN A 67 -13.59 -10.43 2.04
N SER A 68 -14.15 -9.68 2.99
CA SER A 68 -15.19 -10.18 3.91
C SER A 68 -16.57 -10.20 3.27
N GLU A 69 -16.92 -9.20 2.46
CA GLU A 69 -18.21 -9.15 1.73
C GLU A 69 -18.31 -10.24 0.66
N GLU A 70 -17.19 -10.64 0.04
CA GLU A 70 -17.13 -11.78 -0.89
C GLU A 70 -17.30 -13.16 -0.20
N ASN A 71 -17.23 -13.23 1.13
CA ASN A 71 -17.36 -14.47 1.90
C ASN A 71 -18.72 -14.63 2.58
N GLU A 72 -19.70 -13.78 2.26
CA GLU A 72 -21.07 -13.94 2.75
C GLU A 72 -21.91 -14.67 1.68
N PRO A 73 -22.41 -15.89 1.96
CA PRO A 73 -23.13 -16.74 1.00
C PRO A 73 -24.56 -16.29 0.70
#